data_AF-A0A5N7MZK4-F1
#
_entry.id   AF-A0A5N7MZK4-F1
#
_cell.length_a   1.000
_cell.length_b   1.000
_cell.length_c   1.000
_cell.angle_alpha   90.00
_cell.angle_beta   90.00
_cell.angle_gamma   90.00
#
_symmetry.space_group_name_H-M   'P 1'
#
loop_
_entity.id
_entity.type
_entity.pdbx_description
1 polymer ?
#
loop_
_entity_poly.entity_id
_entity_poly.type
_entity_poly.pdbx_seq_one_letter_code
_entity_poly.pdbx_strand_id
1 'polypeptide(L)'
;MQQKSKVFVGLDTSKLKISVAVAEDGRQGEIRFLGEIDNTPEAVRRLVHKLASRHGELLFCYEAGPTGYGLQRQIAALGHECAVIAPSLIPKRPGERVKTNRRDAL
;
A
#
# COMPACT_ATOMS: atom_id res chain seq x y z
N MET A 1 -22.43 4.26 14.57
CA MET A 1 -21.16 4.76 13.99
C MET A 1 -20.41 3.57 13.42
N GLN A 2 -20.33 3.44 12.09
CA GLN A 2 -19.53 2.36 11.49
C GLN A 2 -18.06 2.73 11.69
N GLN A 3 -17.36 2.01 12.58
CA GLN A 3 -15.90 2.08 12.66
C GLN A 3 -15.39 1.67 11.28
N LYS A 4 -14.95 2.65 10.48
CA LYS A 4 -14.24 2.37 9.24
C LYS A 4 -12.90 1.79 9.66
N SER A 5 -12.79 0.47 9.67
CA SER A 5 -11.51 -0.20 9.90
C SER A 5 -10.56 0.22 8.79
N LYS A 6 -9.50 0.95 9.16
CA LYS A 6 -8.43 1.29 8.23
C LYS A 6 -7.64 0.02 7.94
N VAL A 7 -7.22 -0.12 6.70
CA VAL A 7 -6.47 -1.29 6.25
C VAL A 7 -5.30 -0.83 5.41
N PHE A 8 -4.12 -1.37 5.74
CA PHE A 8 -2.88 -1.13 5.05
C PHE A 8 -2.63 -2.26 4.05
N VAL A 9 -2.34 -1.93 2.80
CA VAL A 9 -2.11 -2.89 1.73
C VAL A 9 -0.67 -2.75 1.26
N GLY A 10 0.16 -3.76 1.53
CA GLY A 10 1.51 -3.86 1.01
C GLY A 10 1.52 -4.48 -0.38
N LEU A 11 2.10 -3.79 -1.35
CA LEU A 11 2.32 -4.26 -2.71
C LEU A 11 3.82 -4.36 -2.94
N ASP A 12 4.32 -5.56 -3.21
CA ASP A 12 5.70 -5.77 -3.60
C ASP A 12 5.75 -6.10 -5.10
N THR A 13 6.34 -5.20 -5.88
CA THR A 13 6.34 -5.30 -7.35
C THR A 13 7.59 -5.99 -7.85
N SER A 14 7.40 -7.13 -8.51
CA SER A 14 8.43 -7.84 -9.27
C SER A 14 8.22 -7.65 -10.79
N LYS A 15 9.17 -8.15 -11.61
CA LYS A 15 9.14 -7.97 -13.08
C LYS A 15 7.82 -8.40 -13.73
N LEU A 16 7.17 -9.45 -13.22
CA LEU A 16 5.96 -10.03 -13.81
C LEU A 16 4.75 -10.05 -12.87
N LYS A 17 4.99 -10.02 -11.56
CA LYS A 17 3.95 -10.20 -10.54
C LYS A 17 4.05 -9.14 -9.46
N ILE A 18 2.94 -8.92 -8.77
CA ILE A 18 2.82 -8.06 -7.60
C ILE A 18 2.32 -8.92 -6.45
N SER A 19 3.13 -9.06 -5.41
CA SER A 19 2.73 -9.72 -4.17
C SER A 19 1.88 -8.78 -3.33
N VAL A 20 0.77 -9.28 -2.77
CA VAL A 20 -0.22 -8.47 -2.07
C VAL A 20 -0.38 -8.97 -0.64
N ALA A 21 -0.10 -8.09 0.31
CA ALA A 21 -0.37 -8.29 1.74
C ALA A 21 -1.35 -7.23 2.25
N VAL A 22 -2.20 -7.60 3.18
CA VAL A 22 -3.20 -6.74 3.81
C VAL A 22 -3.02 -6.81 5.32
N ALA A 23 -2.95 -5.67 5.98
CA ALA A 23 -2.81 -5.55 7.42
C ALA A 23 -3.94 -4.67 7.96
N GLU A 24 -4.67 -5.18 8.95
CA GLU A 24 -5.71 -4.41 9.63
C GLU A 24 -5.11 -3.37 10.59
N ASP A 25 -5.83 -2.28 10.84
CA ASP A 25 -5.43 -1.25 11.80
C ASP A 25 -5.49 -1.76 13.24
N GLY A 26 -4.49 -1.39 14.05
CA GLY A 26 -4.35 -1.77 15.45
C GLY A 26 -3.11 -2.61 15.75
N ARG A 27 -2.65 -2.57 17.01
CA ARG A 27 -1.44 -3.30 17.47
C ARG A 27 -1.53 -4.83 17.35
N GLN A 28 -2.73 -5.36 17.20
CA GLN A 28 -3.03 -6.78 16.98
C GLN A 28 -3.57 -7.05 15.57
N GLY A 29 -3.50 -6.08 14.67
CA GLY A 29 -4.00 -6.21 13.30
C GLY A 29 -3.38 -7.42 12.61
N GLU A 30 -4.24 -8.31 12.11
CA GLU A 30 -3.79 -9.52 11.43
C GLU A 30 -3.18 -9.12 10.09
N ILE A 31 -1.97 -9.60 9.81
CA ILE A 31 -1.35 -9.47 8.49
C ILE A 31 -1.74 -10.71 7.69
N ARG A 32 -2.52 -10.51 6.63
CA ARG A 32 -2.95 -11.55 5.70
C ARG A 32 -2.29 -11.36 4.35
N PHE A 33 -1.56 -12.39 3.93
CA PHE A 33 -1.09 -12.46 2.56
C PHE A 33 -2.23 -12.91 1.65
N LEU A 34 -2.59 -12.10 0.64
CA LEU A 34 -3.67 -12.41 -0.29
C LEU A 34 -3.20 -13.22 -1.50
N GLY A 35 -1.89 -13.26 -1.76
CA GLY A 35 -1.31 -13.91 -2.92
C GLY A 35 -0.58 -12.93 -3.84
N GLU A 36 -0.27 -13.41 -5.03
CA GLU A 36 0.33 -12.62 -6.11
C GLU A 36 -0.70 -12.35 -7.20
N ILE A 37 -0.63 -11.17 -7.81
CA ILE A 37 -1.37 -10.82 -9.02
C ILE A 37 -0.40 -10.49 -10.15
N ASP A 38 -0.84 -10.55 -11.40
CA ASP A 38 -0.02 -10.07 -12.52
C ASP A 38 0.24 -8.56 -12.39
N ASN A 39 1.44 -8.13 -12.80
CA ASN A 39 1.80 -6.72 -12.88
C ASN A 39 1.12 -6.04 -14.09
N THR A 40 -0.20 -6.08 -14.12
CA THR A 40 -1.04 -5.49 -15.16
C THR A 40 -2.05 -4.52 -14.53
N PRO A 41 -2.41 -3.44 -15.24
CA PRO A 41 -3.37 -2.48 -14.71
C PRO A 41 -4.73 -3.13 -14.38
N GLU A 42 -5.19 -4.08 -15.19
CA GLU A 42 -6.49 -4.70 -14.94
C GLU A 42 -6.50 -5.55 -13.67
N ALA A 43 -5.43 -6.30 -13.39
CA ALA A 43 -5.30 -7.10 -12.17
C ALA A 43 -5.28 -6.20 -10.93
N VAL A 44 -4.52 -5.11 -10.95
CA VAL A 44 -4.47 -4.11 -9.87
C VAL A 44 -5.86 -3.50 -9.63
N ARG A 45 -6.57 -3.11 -10.69
CA ARG A 45 -7.93 -2.55 -10.58
C ARG A 45 -8.89 -3.53 -9.91
N ARG A 46 -8.86 -4.80 -10.31
CA ARG A 46 -9.71 -5.86 -9.71
C ARG A 46 -9.40 -6.06 -8.23
N LEU A 47 -8.11 -6.04 -7.86
CA LEU A 47 -7.68 -6.13 -6.47
C LEU A 47 -8.21 -4.95 -5.64
N VAL A 48 -7.98 -3.72 -6.12
CA VAL A 48 -8.40 -2.50 -5.42
C VAL A 48 -9.92 -2.50 -5.19
N HIS A 49 -10.71 -2.81 -6.22
CA HIS A 49 -12.18 -2.92 -6.05
C HIS A 49 -12.58 -4.00 -5.04
N LYS A 50 -11.94 -5.17 -5.09
CA LYS A 50 -12.24 -6.26 -4.15
C LYS A 50 -11.98 -5.85 -2.70
N LEU A 51 -10.89 -5.12 -2.46
CA LEU A 51 -10.55 -4.60 -1.15
C LEU A 51 -11.49 -3.47 -0.72
N ALA A 52 -11.84 -2.56 -1.64
CA ALA A 52 -12.69 -1.42 -1.36
C ALA A 52 -14.14 -1.84 -1.03
N SER A 53 -14.60 -2.96 -1.59
CA SER A 53 -15.89 -3.55 -1.24
C SER A 53 -15.90 -4.21 0.15
N ARG A 54 -14.74 -4.56 0.70
CA ARG A 54 -14.60 -5.24 2.01
C ARG A 54 -14.21 -4.31 3.14
N HIS A 55 -13.46 -3.25 2.83
CA HIS A 55 -12.88 -2.33 3.79
C HIS A 55 -13.19 -0.89 3.40
N GLY A 56 -13.43 -0.03 4.39
CA GLY A 56 -13.81 1.35 4.13
C GLY A 56 -12.64 2.25 3.72
N GLU A 57 -11.54 2.22 4.48
CA GLU A 57 -10.37 3.07 4.23
C GLU A 57 -9.16 2.18 3.90
N LEU A 58 -8.64 2.34 2.68
CA LEU A 58 -7.51 1.58 2.16
C LEU A 58 -6.32 2.50 1.97
N LEU A 59 -5.20 2.14 2.59
CA LEU A 59 -3.91 2.80 2.39
C LEU A 59 -2.96 1.81 1.71
N PHE A 60 -2.55 2.09 0.49
CA PHE A 60 -1.61 1.25 -0.25
C PHE A 60 -0.18 1.71 0.00
N CYS A 61 0.74 0.76 0.12
CA CYS A 61 2.17 0.99 0.23
C CYS A 61 2.88 0.10 -0.78
N TYR A 62 3.77 0.64 -1.60
CA TYR A 62 4.63 -0.17 -2.46
C TYR A 62 6.04 0.38 -2.54
N GLU A 63 7.01 -0.51 -2.75
CA GLU A 63 8.40 -0.13 -2.96
C GLU A 63 8.62 0.30 -4.40
N ALA A 64 9.13 1.52 -4.61
CA ALA A 64 9.48 1.98 -5.94
C ALA A 64 10.63 1.16 -6.51
N GLY A 65 10.31 0.23 -7.40
CA GLY A 65 11.28 -0.46 -8.24
C GLY A 65 11.84 0.45 -9.36
N PRO A 66 12.79 -0.06 -10.17
CA PRO A 66 13.36 0.68 -11.31
C PRO A 66 12.31 1.07 -12.36
N THR A 67 11.17 0.38 -12.37
CA THR A 67 10.00 0.62 -13.22
C THR A 67 9.13 1.81 -12.79
N GLY A 68 9.43 2.47 -11.66
CA GLY A 68 8.94 3.82 -11.34
C GLY A 68 7.56 3.91 -10.69
N TYR A 69 6.84 4.99 -11.01
CA TYR A 69 5.61 5.46 -10.32
C TYR A 69 4.29 5.00 -10.97
N GLY A 70 4.32 4.03 -11.90
CA GLY A 70 3.14 3.62 -12.66
C GLY A 70 2.02 3.07 -11.77
N LEU A 71 2.37 2.21 -10.81
CA LEU A 71 1.43 1.62 -9.87
C LEU A 71 0.79 2.66 -8.95
N GLN A 72 1.58 3.62 -8.45
CA GLN A 72 1.07 4.74 -7.66
C GLN A 72 0.00 5.52 -8.41
N ARG A 73 0.32 5.95 -9.64
CA ARG A 73 -0.59 6.76 -10.47
C ARG A 73 -1.88 6.02 -10.76
N GLN A 74 -1.78 4.72 -10.99
CA GLN A 74 -2.95 3.89 -11.21
C GLN A 74 -3.85 3.83 -9.98
N ILE A 75 -3.29 3.58 -8.78
CA ILE A 75 -4.07 3.51 -7.54
C ILE A 75 -4.67 4.87 -7.18
N ALA A 76 -3.91 5.95 -7.39
CA ALA A 76 -4.39 7.32 -7.20
C ALA A 76 -5.53 7.67 -8.17
N ALA A 77 -5.46 7.22 -9.44
CA ALA A 77 -6.54 7.38 -10.41
C ALA A 77 -7.81 6.61 -10.04
N LEU A 78 -7.70 5.55 -9.23
CA LEU A 78 -8.84 4.82 -8.66
C LEU A 78 -9.40 5.49 -7.38
N GLY A 79 -8.82 6.61 -6.94
CA GLY A 79 -9.29 7.37 -5.78
C GLY A 79 -8.74 6.89 -4.43
N HIS A 80 -7.67 6.09 -4.43
CA HIS A 80 -7.08 5.56 -3.20
C HIS A 80 -5.71 6.16 -2.90
N GLU A 81 -5.39 6.30 -1.61
CA GLU A 81 -4.09 6.82 -1.18
C GLU A 81 -3.02 5.73 -1.34
N CYS A 82 -1.91 6.06 -2.01
CA CYS A 82 -0.80 5.16 -2.25
C CYS A 82 0.53 5.81 -1.85
N ALA A 83 1.12 5.32 -0.76
CA ALA A 83 2.43 5.69 -0.29
C ALA A 83 3.52 4.93 -1.08
N VAL A 84 4.43 5.69 -1.68
CA VAL A 84 5.59 5.11 -2.37
C VAL A 84 6.77 5.12 -1.42
N ILE A 85 7.32 3.94 -1.15
CA ILE A 85 8.53 3.79 -0.36
C ILE A 85 9.70 3.78 -1.34
N ALA A 86 10.52 4.83 -1.32
CA ALA A 86 11.78 4.79 -2.05
C ALA A 86 12.76 3.86 -1.28
N PRO A 87 13.53 3.00 -1.96
CA PRO A 87 14.54 2.16 -1.30
C PRO A 87 15.56 2.98 -0.49
N SER A 88 15.80 4.24 -0.87
CA SER A 88 16.66 5.19 -0.15
C SER A 88 16.08 5.69 1.19
N LEU A 89 14.80 5.44 1.46
CA LEU A 89 14.07 5.86 2.66
C LEU A 89 13.90 4.74 3.69
N ILE A 90 14.41 3.53 3.43
CA ILE A 90 14.36 2.41 4.38
C ILE A 90 15.52 2.57 5.38
N PRO A 91 15.27 2.92 6.65
CA PRO A 91 16.34 3.08 7.63
C PRO A 91 16.90 1.70 8.01
N LYS A 92 18.14 1.41 7.62
CA LYS A 92 18.96 0.37 8.26
C LYS A 92 19.28 0.84 9.69
N ARG A 93 18.74 0.16 10.71
CA ARG A 93 18.87 0.51 12.16
C ARG A 93 20.34 0.49 12.66
N PRO A 94 20.71 1.18 13.78
CA PRO A 94 19.86 1.66 14.89
C PRO A 94 20.01 3.16 15.24
N GLY A 95 18.90 3.86 15.53
CA GLY A 95 18.93 5.15 16.26
C GLY A 95 18.02 6.27 15.76
N GLU A 96 17.84 6.45 14.45
CA GLU A 96 17.14 7.61 13.88
C GLU A 96 16.57 7.20 12.52
N ARG A 97 15.44 7.67 12.00
CA ARG A 97 14.50 8.73 12.37
C ARG A 97 13.18 8.26 11.76
N VAL A 98 12.15 8.06 12.58
CA VAL A 98 10.79 7.84 12.08
C VAL A 98 10.31 9.21 11.59
N LYS A 99 10.34 9.44 10.28
CA LYS A 99 9.63 10.58 9.69
C LYS A 99 8.14 10.22 9.65
N THR A 100 7.49 10.33 10.81
CA THR A 100 6.05 10.54 10.89
C THR A 100 5.81 11.81 10.08
N ASN A 101 5.25 11.68 8.88
CA ASN A 101 4.73 12.84 8.17
C ASN A 101 3.51 13.30 8.99
N ARG A 102 3.82 14.09 10.02
CA ARG A 102 2.92 15.04 10.63
C ARG A 102 2.54 15.95 9.47
N ARG A 103 1.35 15.73 8.90
CA ARG A 103 0.63 16.78 8.17
C ARG A 103 0.38 17.88 9.20
N ASP A 104 1.39 18.71 9.38
CA ASP A 104 1.34 20.03 9.97
C ASP A 104 2.05 20.92 8.98
N ALA A 105 1.25 21.59 8.16
CA ALA A 105 1.64 22.77 7.42
C ALA A 105 0.35 23.47 6.96
N LEU A 106 -0.21 24.24 7.91
CA LEU A 106 -1.22 25.30 7.80
C LEU A 106 -2.66 24.92 7.43
#